data_AF-A0A850XJV0-F1
#
_entry.id   AF-A0A850XJV0-F1
#
_cell.length_a   1.000
_cell.length_b   1.000
_cell.length_c   1.000
_cell.angle_alpha   90.00
_cell.angle_beta   90.00
_cell.angle_gamma   90.00
#
_symmetry.space_group_name_H-M   'P 1'
#
loop_
_entity.id
_entity.type
_entity.pdbx_description
1 polymer ?
#
loop_
_entity_poly.entity_id
_entity_poly.type
_entity_poly.pdbx_seq_one_letter_code
_entity_poly.pdbx_strand_id
1 'polypeptide(L)'
;QISELGLEGDVLPVPGGHPASRQRFLYVGGGLHPLPSGLGGLLWRVPPFSRALLWSAVQDLVTPAGTEPDESVHAFTQRRFGREVADIAADSLCRGVFAGDCRALSVRSCFPALFQAERHRGSVLLGLALG
;
A
#
# COMPACT_ATOMS: atom_id res chain seq x y z
N GLN A 1 -25.36 -6.85 8.81
CA GLN A 1 -25.23 -7.84 7.70
C GLN A 1 -24.99 -9.27 8.19
N ILE A 2 -23.88 -9.62 8.87
CA ILE A 2 -23.68 -11.01 9.36
C ILE A 2 -24.67 -11.35 10.49
N SER A 3 -24.86 -10.41 11.42
CA SER A 3 -25.83 -10.48 12.53
C SER A 3 -27.26 -10.71 12.08
N GLU A 4 -27.67 -10.01 11.02
CA GLU A 4 -29.01 -10.12 10.42
C GLU A 4 -29.28 -11.50 9.82
N LEU A 5 -28.22 -12.23 9.45
CA LEU A 5 -28.30 -13.59 8.93
C LEU A 5 -28.20 -14.65 10.04
N GLY A 6 -27.99 -14.26 11.31
CA GLY A 6 -27.84 -15.18 12.44
C GLY A 6 -26.54 -15.99 12.45
N LEU A 7 -25.55 -15.63 11.63
CA LEU A 7 -24.30 -16.38 11.42
C LEU A 7 -23.13 -15.92 12.30
N GLU A 8 -23.37 -15.09 13.32
CA GLU A 8 -22.29 -14.55 14.15
C GLU A 8 -21.48 -15.64 14.87
N GLY A 9 -22.16 -16.71 15.30
CA GLY A 9 -21.54 -17.86 15.96
C GLY A 9 -20.62 -18.67 15.04
N ASP A 10 -20.76 -18.52 13.72
CA ASP A 10 -19.97 -19.24 12.73
C ASP A 10 -18.75 -18.44 12.23
N VAL A 11 -18.62 -17.18 12.64
CA VAL A 11 -17.45 -16.37 12.31
C VAL A 11 -16.25 -16.88 13.09
N LEU A 12 -15.22 -17.32 12.37
CA LEU A 12 -13.92 -17.71 12.94
C LEU A 12 -12.92 -16.55 12.75
N PRO A 13 -12.79 -15.63 13.73
CA PRO A 13 -11.88 -14.50 13.59
C PRO A 13 -10.42 -14.95 13.74
N VAL A 14 -9.52 -14.26 13.04
CA VAL A 14 -8.08 -14.33 13.31
C VAL A 14 -7.72 -13.18 14.27
N PRO A 15 -7.38 -13.46 15.54
CA PRO A 15 -7.08 -12.41 16.51
C PRO A 15 -5.88 -11.56 16.08
N GLY A 16 -5.89 -10.25 16.37
CA GLY A 16 -4.83 -9.32 15.95
C GLY A 16 -3.43 -9.63 16.53
N GLY A 17 -3.35 -10.48 17.56
CA GLY A 17 -2.09 -10.99 18.12
C GLY A 17 -1.49 -12.18 17.36
N HIS A 18 -2.25 -12.82 16.46
CA HIS A 18 -1.83 -14.02 15.77
C HIS A 18 -0.80 -13.70 14.67
N PRO A 19 0.25 -14.51 14.45
CA PRO A 19 1.25 -14.26 13.40
C PRO A 19 0.63 -14.06 12.01
N ALA A 20 -0.42 -14.83 11.69
CA ALA A 20 -1.15 -14.75 10.43
C ALA A 20 -1.82 -13.40 10.16
N SER A 21 -2.17 -12.62 11.20
CA SER A 21 -2.73 -11.27 11.00
C SER A 21 -1.64 -10.19 10.89
N ARG A 22 -0.43 -10.48 11.36
CA ARG A 22 0.67 -9.51 11.51
C ARG A 22 1.70 -9.55 10.39
N GLN A 23 1.96 -10.73 9.83
CA GLN A 23 3.07 -10.93 8.91
C GLN A 23 2.58 -11.13 7.47
N ARG A 24 3.07 -10.27 6.59
CA ARG A 24 2.94 -10.40 5.14
C ARG A 24 4.33 -10.49 4.55
N PHE A 25 4.52 -11.31 3.53
CA PHE A 25 5.82 -11.57 2.92
C PHE A 25 5.78 -11.26 1.43
N LEU A 26 6.94 -10.89 0.90
CA LEU A 26 7.19 -10.71 -0.52
C LEU A 26 8.31 -11.64 -0.96
N TYR A 27 8.10 -12.35 -2.06
CA TYR A 27 9.13 -13.18 -2.67
C TYR A 27 9.89 -12.38 -3.72
N VAL A 28 11.13 -12.00 -3.44
CA VAL A 28 11.95 -11.14 -4.31
C VAL A 28 13.40 -11.62 -4.27
N GLY A 29 14.03 -11.72 -5.44
CA GLY A 29 15.44 -12.09 -5.55
C GLY A 29 15.77 -13.48 -4.99
N GLY A 30 14.83 -14.43 -5.10
CA GLY A 30 15.00 -15.81 -4.63
C GLY A 30 14.69 -16.04 -3.15
N GLY A 31 14.28 -15.02 -2.39
CA GLY A 31 14.01 -15.12 -0.96
C GLY A 31 12.68 -14.51 -0.53
N LEU A 32 12.15 -14.98 0.61
CA LEU A 32 11.00 -14.38 1.29
C LEU A 32 11.46 -13.27 2.22
N HIS A 33 10.86 -12.08 2.05
CA HIS A 33 11.15 -10.90 2.85
C HIS A 33 9.88 -10.43 3.54
N PRO A 34 9.90 -10.19 4.87
CA PRO A 34 8.73 -9.64 5.56
C PRO A 34 8.48 -8.19 5.12
N LEU A 35 7.23 -7.84 4.88
CA LEU A 35 6.82 -6.46 4.71
C LEU A 35 7.01 -5.70 6.03
N PRO A 36 7.53 -4.46 5.98
CA PRO A 36 7.72 -3.66 7.18
C PRO A 36 6.39 -3.45 7.92
N SER A 37 6.36 -3.81 9.20
CA SER A 37 5.22 -3.61 10.08
C SER A 37 5.54 -2.56 11.14
N GLY A 38 4.65 -1.58 11.31
CA GLY A 38 4.81 -0.51 12.29
C GLY A 38 5.88 0.53 11.90
N LEU A 39 6.01 1.57 12.72
CA LEU A 39 6.88 2.73 12.43
C LEU A 39 8.36 2.37 12.35
N GLY A 40 8.83 1.42 13.16
CA GLY A 40 10.23 0.99 13.16
C GLY A 40 10.68 0.42 11.81
N GLY A 41 9.79 -0.28 11.10
CA GLY A 41 10.07 -0.83 9.78
C GLY A 41 10.19 0.22 8.66
N LEU A 42 9.70 1.45 8.89
CA LEU A 42 9.86 2.54 7.94
C LEU A 42 11.21 3.26 8.09
N LEU A 43 11.72 3.34 9.32
CA LEU A 43 12.94 4.10 9.64
C LEU A 43 14.22 3.36 9.23
N TRP A 44 14.20 2.03 9.30
CA TRP A 44 15.34 1.20 8.96
C TRP A 44 15.22 0.62 7.55
N ARG A 45 16.36 0.29 6.94
CA ARG A 45 16.38 -0.44 5.67
C ARG A 45 15.92 -1.87 5.93
N VAL A 46 14.87 -2.30 5.23
CA VAL A 46 14.35 -3.66 5.28
C VAL A 46 14.39 -4.24 3.86
N PRO A 47 15.06 -5.38 3.63
CA PRO A 47 14.96 -6.08 2.35
C PRO A 47 13.50 -6.33 1.98
N PRO A 48 13.11 -6.28 0.68
CA PRO A 48 13.98 -6.16 -0.50
C PRO A 48 14.32 -4.72 -0.90
N PHE A 49 13.93 -3.71 -0.12
CA PHE A 49 14.16 -2.31 -0.45
C PHE A 49 15.64 -1.91 -0.26
N SER A 50 16.16 -1.08 -1.17
CA SER A 50 17.55 -0.63 -1.11
C SER A 50 17.76 0.48 -0.08
N ARG A 51 16.69 1.21 0.28
CA ARG A 51 16.69 2.32 1.24
C ARG A 51 15.55 2.18 2.25
N ALA A 52 15.64 2.94 3.34
CA ALA A 52 14.55 3.06 4.30
C ALA A 52 13.30 3.68 3.64
N LEU A 53 12.12 3.15 3.93
CA LEU A 53 10.85 3.63 3.37
C LEU A 53 10.49 5.05 3.83
N LEU A 54 11.15 5.56 4.88
CA LEU A 54 11.08 6.96 5.27
C LEU A 54 11.38 7.90 4.09
N TRP A 55 12.31 7.55 3.20
CA TRP A 55 12.61 8.37 2.02
C TRP A 55 11.44 8.42 1.04
N SER A 56 10.71 7.32 0.87
CA SER A 56 9.46 7.30 0.10
C SER A 56 8.37 8.14 0.77
N ALA A 57 8.33 8.18 2.10
CA ALA A 57 7.40 9.05 2.83
C ALA A 57 7.73 10.53 2.66
N VAL A 58 9.02 10.90 2.74
CA VAL A 58 9.48 12.26 2.44
C VAL A 58 9.15 12.63 0.99
N GLN A 59 9.33 11.71 0.04
CA GLN A 59 8.99 11.93 -1.36
C GLN A 59 7.50 12.24 -1.53
N ASP A 60 6.59 11.52 -0.85
CA ASP A 60 5.15 11.80 -0.93
C ASP A 60 4.78 13.21 -0.44
N LEU A 61 5.46 13.70 0.61
CA LEU A 61 5.21 15.02 1.19
C LEU A 61 5.64 16.17 0.28
N VAL A 62 6.70 15.99 -0.51
CA VAL A 62 7.25 17.04 -1.40
C VAL A 62 6.75 16.93 -2.84
N THR A 63 6.15 15.80 -3.22
CA THR A 63 5.69 15.54 -4.58
C THR A 63 4.36 16.26 -4.84
N PRO A 64 4.27 17.13 -5.87
CA PRO A 64 3.03 17.79 -6.24
C PRO A 64 1.91 16.82 -6.59
N ALA A 65 0.67 17.23 -6.36
CA ALA A 65 -0.51 16.47 -6.78
C ALA A 65 -0.55 16.29 -8.31
N GLY A 66 -0.96 15.09 -8.75
CA GLY A 66 -1.20 14.82 -10.16
C GLY A 66 -2.33 15.68 -10.72
N THR A 67 -2.22 16.09 -11.97
CA THR A 67 -3.27 16.86 -12.67
C THR A 67 -4.28 15.95 -13.34
N GLU A 68 -3.83 14.80 -13.85
CA GLU A 68 -4.64 13.90 -14.68
C GLU A 68 -5.85 13.31 -13.96
N PRO A 69 -7.03 13.26 -14.62
CA PRO A 69 -8.27 12.77 -13.99
C PRO A 69 -8.18 11.31 -13.52
N ASP A 70 -7.22 10.55 -14.05
CA ASP A 70 -6.83 9.23 -13.62
C ASP A 70 -5.39 8.91 -14.09
N GLU A 71 -4.73 7.97 -13.43
CA GLU A 71 -3.44 7.42 -13.84
C GLU A 71 -3.29 5.96 -13.36
N SER A 72 -2.29 5.24 -13.86
CA SER A 72 -2.06 3.86 -13.40
C SER A 72 -1.57 3.80 -11.96
N VAL A 73 -1.86 2.69 -11.26
CA VAL A 73 -1.35 2.44 -9.90
C VAL A 73 0.17 2.52 -9.86
N HIS A 74 0.83 1.99 -10.90
CA HIS A 74 2.29 2.05 -11.03
C HIS A 74 2.79 3.49 -11.16
N ALA A 75 2.23 4.28 -12.08
CA ALA A 75 2.64 5.67 -12.31
C ALA A 75 2.45 6.54 -11.06
N PHE A 76 1.28 6.43 -10.42
CA PHE A 76 0.98 7.11 -9.17
C PHE A 76 2.00 6.78 -8.08
N THR A 77 2.23 5.47 -7.86
CA THR A 77 3.12 5.01 -6.80
C THR A 77 4.56 5.39 -7.09
N GLN A 78 5.02 5.28 -8.34
CA GLN A 78 6.38 5.66 -8.72
C GLN A 78 6.63 7.14 -8.48
N ARG A 79 5.67 8.00 -8.87
CA ARG A 79 5.76 9.44 -8.70
C ARG A 79 5.84 9.81 -7.21
N ARG A 80 4.99 9.22 -6.37
CA ARG A 80 4.88 9.60 -4.95
C ARG A 80 5.84 8.90 -4.01
N PHE A 81 6.07 7.60 -4.20
CA PHE A 81 6.82 6.76 -3.26
C PHE A 81 8.11 6.21 -3.86
N GLY A 82 8.37 6.50 -5.12
CA GLY A 82 9.57 6.07 -5.83
C GLY A 82 9.41 4.70 -6.49
N ARG A 83 10.37 4.41 -7.39
CA ARG A 83 10.32 3.26 -8.30
C ARG A 83 10.31 1.91 -7.58
N GLU A 84 11.09 1.72 -6.53
CA GLU A 84 11.12 0.43 -5.81
C GLU A 84 9.78 0.10 -5.16
N VAL A 85 9.10 1.10 -4.58
CA VAL A 85 7.78 0.89 -3.99
C VAL A 85 6.76 0.53 -5.08
N ALA A 86 6.85 1.17 -6.25
CA ALA A 86 5.98 0.85 -7.38
C ALA A 86 6.25 -0.57 -7.94
N ASP A 87 7.50 -0.89 -8.23
CA ASP A 87 7.91 -2.14 -8.88
C ASP A 87 7.76 -3.37 -7.95
N ILE A 88 7.87 -3.18 -6.62
CA ILE A 88 7.81 -4.28 -5.66
C ILE A 88 6.46 -4.30 -4.93
N ALA A 89 6.13 -3.22 -4.19
CA ALA A 89 5.00 -3.23 -3.27
C ALA A 89 3.67 -3.07 -4.00
N ALA A 90 3.55 -2.05 -4.87
CA ALA A 90 2.30 -1.82 -5.61
C ALA A 90 2.01 -2.95 -6.60
N ASP A 91 3.02 -3.43 -7.32
CA ASP A 91 2.86 -4.59 -8.21
C ASP A 91 2.36 -5.84 -7.46
N SER A 92 2.99 -6.18 -6.32
CA SER A 92 2.56 -7.33 -5.51
C SER A 92 1.15 -7.15 -4.95
N LEU A 93 0.79 -5.93 -4.53
CA LEU A 93 -0.53 -5.61 -4.02
C LEU A 93 -1.60 -5.76 -5.12
N CYS A 94 -1.34 -5.23 -6.30
CA CYS A 94 -2.25 -5.33 -7.45
C CYS A 94 -2.49 -6.79 -7.86
N ARG A 95 -1.43 -7.61 -7.87
CA ARG A 95 -1.54 -9.04 -8.14
C ARG A 95 -2.27 -9.79 -7.03
N GLY A 96 -2.07 -9.41 -5.76
CA GLY A 96 -2.72 -10.04 -4.62
C GLY A 96 -4.21 -9.72 -4.47
N VAL A 97 -4.63 -8.51 -4.83
CA VAL A 97 -6.03 -8.05 -4.67
C VAL A 97 -6.84 -8.22 -5.95
N PHE A 98 -6.27 -7.85 -7.10
CA PHE A 98 -6.99 -7.78 -8.38
C PHE A 98 -6.52 -8.82 -9.39
N ALA A 99 -5.47 -9.60 -9.10
CA ALA A 99 -4.78 -10.46 -10.05
C ALA A 99 -4.38 -9.73 -11.35
N GLY A 100 -4.09 -8.42 -11.25
CA GLY A 100 -3.88 -7.53 -12.39
C GLY A 100 -2.52 -6.83 -12.40
N ASP A 101 -2.16 -6.29 -13.56
CA ASP A 101 -0.94 -5.50 -13.75
C ASP A 101 -1.13 -4.07 -13.24
N CYS A 102 -0.29 -3.65 -12.28
CA CYS A 102 -0.30 -2.31 -11.71
C CYS A 102 -0.09 -1.19 -12.76
N ARG A 103 0.47 -1.49 -13.93
CA ARG A 103 0.68 -0.54 -15.03
C ARG A 103 -0.60 -0.29 -15.85
N ALA A 104 -1.57 -1.19 -15.78
CA ALA A 104 -2.85 -1.09 -16.47
C ALA A 104 -4.01 -0.71 -15.54
N LEU A 105 -3.91 -1.02 -14.25
CA LEU A 105 -4.94 -0.70 -13.27
C LEU A 105 -4.99 0.79 -12.95
N SER A 106 -6.21 1.34 -12.88
CA SER A 106 -6.49 2.72 -12.47
C SER A 106 -6.30 2.89 -10.95
N VAL A 107 -5.53 3.91 -10.53
CA VAL A 107 -5.42 4.23 -9.10
C VAL A 107 -6.72 4.79 -8.55
N ARG A 108 -7.46 5.57 -9.36
CA ARG A 108 -8.73 6.18 -8.95
C ARG A 108 -9.79 5.11 -8.66
N SER A 109 -9.83 4.05 -9.45
CA SER A 109 -10.80 2.96 -9.30
C SER A 109 -10.36 1.91 -8.27
N CYS A 110 -9.10 1.49 -8.30
CA CYS A 110 -8.60 0.41 -7.44
C CYS A 110 -8.26 0.87 -6.02
N PHE A 111 -7.79 2.11 -5.86
CA PHE A 111 -7.35 2.66 -4.57
C PHE A 111 -7.92 4.08 -4.35
N PRO A 112 -9.25 4.24 -4.33
CA PRO A 112 -9.90 5.55 -4.27
C PRO A 112 -9.50 6.36 -3.03
N ALA A 113 -9.28 5.71 -1.88
CA ALA A 113 -8.84 6.39 -0.66
C ALA A 113 -7.47 7.07 -0.83
N LEU A 114 -6.52 6.43 -1.52
CA LEU A 114 -5.19 7.01 -1.77
C LEU A 114 -5.26 8.17 -2.77
N PHE A 115 -6.05 7.99 -3.84
CA PHE A 115 -6.27 9.03 -4.84
C PHE A 115 -6.91 10.28 -4.23
N GLN A 116 -7.94 10.12 -3.40
CA GLN A 116 -8.61 11.25 -2.74
C GLN A 116 -7.72 11.90 -1.67
N ALA A 117 -6.94 11.11 -0.92
CA ALA A 117 -5.98 11.64 0.04
C ALA A 117 -4.98 12.61 -0.63
N GLU A 118 -4.40 12.21 -1.78
CA GLU A 118 -3.59 13.12 -2.60
C GLU A 118 -4.38 14.36 -3.02
N ARG A 119 -5.59 14.19 -3.59
CA ARG A 119 -6.34 15.30 -4.19
C ARG A 119 -6.75 16.36 -3.18
N HIS A 120 -7.06 15.96 -1.95
CA HIS A 120 -7.50 16.88 -0.91
C HIS A 120 -6.36 17.56 -0.18
N ARG A 121 -5.23 16.88 0.03
CA ARG A 121 -4.13 17.39 0.88
C ARG A 121 -2.79 17.58 0.18
N GLY A 122 -2.70 17.24 -1.10
CA GLY A 122 -1.45 17.26 -1.88
C GLY A 122 -0.48 16.11 -1.57
N SER A 123 -0.74 15.33 -0.52
CA SER A 123 0.05 14.19 -0.07
C SER A 123 -0.88 13.07 0.41
N VAL A 124 -0.52 11.83 0.07
CA VAL A 124 -1.27 10.65 0.49
C VAL A 124 -1.14 10.44 1.99
N LEU A 125 0.07 10.55 2.55
CA LEU A 125 0.31 10.35 3.97
C LEU A 125 -0.40 11.41 4.83
N LEU A 126 -0.36 12.68 4.42
CA LEU A 126 -1.11 13.74 5.10
C LEU A 126 -2.62 13.55 4.96
N GLY A 127 -3.09 13.14 3.78
CA GLY A 127 -4.50 12.87 3.53
C GLY A 127 -5.07 11.74 4.38
N LEU A 128 -4.31 10.67 4.60
CA LEU A 128 -4.73 9.55 5.45
C LEU A 128 -4.59 9.83 6.95
N ALA A 129 -3.66 10.70 7.36
CA ALA A 129 -3.46 11.02 8.78
C ALA A 129 -4.42 12.10 9.29
N LEU A 130 -4.88 13.00 8.41
CA LEU A 130 -5.73 14.15 8.76
C LEU A 130 -7.16 14.05 8.18
N GLY A 131 -7.50 12.91 7.56
CA GLY A 131 -8.82 12.60 7.02
C GLY A 131 -9.47 11.48 7.80
#